data_AF-A0A7C3Y6U5-F1
#
_entry.id   AF-A0A7C3Y6U5-F1
#
_cell.length_a   1.000
_cell.length_b   1.000
_cell.length_c   1.000
_cell.angle_alpha   90.00
_cell.angle_beta   90.00
_cell.angle_gamma   90.00
#
_symmetry.space_group_name_H-M   'P 1'
#
loop_
_entity.id
_entity.type
_entity.pdbx_description
1 polymer ?
#
loop_
_entity_poly.entity_id
_entity_poly.type
_entity_poly.pdbx_seq_one_letter_code
_entity_poly.pdbx_strand_id
1 'polypeptide(L)'
;MTEPRGEMERYFRSLGERIEEIYEIARRARSLGMDPEFEPEIPRAGDLASRVEQLVGPKGVAEAIREMEGKNMEREELAIKIAEMIIDGRFGRFDEERAAEQALRTALAIITEGVVVAPLEGITKVEIKKNKDGTSYLSISFASPIRAAGGTAAALSVLIGDFVRRKLFLSHYKPTPDQIERFVEEVEIYGTAVAHEQYKPPAEHIRLAIQ
;
A
#
# COMPACT_ATOMS: atom_id res chain seq x y z
N MET A 1 -12.83 -31.40 4.56
CA MET A 1 -13.82 -31.66 3.49
C MET A 1 -13.32 -30.96 2.25
N THR A 2 -12.74 -31.69 1.31
CA THR A 2 -12.35 -31.17 -0.01
C THR A 2 -13.58 -31.20 -0.90
N GLU A 3 -14.22 -30.05 -1.14
CA GLU A 3 -15.15 -29.95 -2.27
C GLU A 3 -14.41 -30.38 -3.55
N PRO A 4 -15.00 -31.22 -4.41
CA PRO A 4 -14.34 -31.63 -5.63
C PRO A 4 -14.14 -30.37 -6.49
N ARG A 5 -12.88 -30.03 -6.75
CA ARG A 5 -12.41 -28.89 -7.55
C ARG A 5 -13.30 -28.55 -8.76
N GLY A 6 -13.89 -29.56 -9.41
CA GLY A 6 -14.81 -29.40 -10.53
C GLY A 6 -16.18 -28.78 -10.23
N GLU A 7 -16.73 -28.90 -9.01
CA GLU A 7 -17.97 -28.20 -8.62
C GLU A 7 -17.72 -26.71 -8.42
N MET A 8 -16.63 -26.36 -7.75
CA MET A 8 -16.20 -24.98 -7.55
C MET A 8 -15.87 -24.29 -8.88
N GLU A 9 -15.16 -24.98 -9.80
CA GLU A 9 -14.89 -24.46 -11.15
C GLU A 9 -16.18 -24.21 -11.95
N ARG A 10 -17.17 -25.11 -11.87
CA ARG A 10 -18.48 -24.91 -12.52
C ARG A 10 -19.23 -23.72 -11.94
N TYR A 11 -19.20 -23.57 -10.61
CA TYR A 11 -19.82 -22.45 -9.93
C TYR A 11 -19.23 -21.12 -10.40
N PHE A 12 -17.89 -20.96 -10.34
CA PHE A 12 -17.23 -19.74 -10.79
C PHE A 12 -17.44 -19.46 -12.28
N ARG A 13 -17.49 -20.49 -13.13
CA ARG A 13 -17.84 -20.33 -14.55
C ARG A 13 -19.23 -19.76 -14.74
N SER A 14 -20.22 -20.30 -14.04
CA SER A 14 -21.62 -19.82 -14.12
C SER A 14 -21.77 -18.37 -13.66
N LEU A 15 -20.99 -17.95 -12.66
CA LEU A 15 -20.91 -16.55 -12.24
C LEU A 15 -20.28 -15.68 -13.34
N GLY A 16 -19.17 -16.13 -13.92
CA GLY A 16 -18.47 -15.42 -14.99
C GLY A 16 -19.34 -15.18 -16.23
N GLU A 17 -20.11 -16.19 -16.65
CA GLU A 17 -21.06 -16.11 -17.76
C GLU A 17 -22.15 -15.06 -17.47
N ARG A 18 -22.81 -15.15 -16.30
CA ARG A 18 -23.85 -14.19 -15.89
C ARG A 18 -23.33 -12.75 -15.77
N ILE A 19 -22.12 -12.57 -15.26
CA ILE A 19 -21.52 -11.23 -15.19
C ILE A 19 -21.32 -10.70 -16.62
N GLU A 20 -20.90 -11.52 -17.58
CA GLU A 20 -20.68 -11.07 -18.96
C GLU A 20 -21.99 -10.64 -19.62
N GLU A 21 -23.06 -11.40 -19.41
CA GLU A 21 -24.41 -11.04 -19.88
C GLU A 21 -24.83 -9.65 -19.37
N ILE A 22 -24.56 -9.34 -18.10
CA ILE A 22 -24.86 -8.04 -17.50
C ILE A 22 -23.99 -6.94 -18.12
N TYR A 23 -22.69 -7.18 -18.34
CA TYR A 23 -21.80 -6.22 -19.00
C TYR A 23 -22.23 -5.92 -20.44
N GLU A 24 -22.69 -6.90 -21.20
CA GLU A 24 -23.22 -6.69 -22.55
C GLU A 24 -24.50 -5.85 -22.57
N ILE A 25 -25.36 -5.98 -21.56
CA ILE A 25 -26.53 -5.09 -21.40
C ILE A 25 -26.05 -3.67 -21.09
N ALA A 26 -25.12 -3.51 -20.16
CA ALA A 26 -24.58 -2.21 -19.77
C ALA A 26 -23.86 -1.50 -20.94
N ARG A 27 -23.01 -2.22 -21.70
CA ARG A 27 -22.33 -1.68 -22.89
C ARG A 27 -23.32 -1.19 -23.93
N ARG A 28 -24.35 -1.97 -24.25
CA ARG A 28 -25.41 -1.54 -25.18
C ARG A 28 -26.15 -0.29 -24.70
N ALA A 29 -26.50 -0.22 -23.41
CA ALA A 29 -27.17 0.95 -22.85
C ALA A 29 -26.27 2.20 -22.90
N ARG A 30 -25.02 2.10 -22.43
CA ARG A 30 -24.06 3.22 -22.42
C ARG A 30 -23.70 3.71 -23.83
N SER A 31 -23.65 2.81 -24.82
CA SER A 31 -23.39 3.16 -26.21
C SER A 31 -24.42 4.11 -26.84
N LEU A 32 -25.61 4.25 -26.23
CA LEU A 32 -26.64 5.20 -26.67
C LEU A 32 -26.27 6.67 -26.38
N GLY A 33 -25.21 6.93 -25.62
CA GLY A 33 -24.71 8.28 -25.34
C GLY A 33 -25.64 9.10 -24.44
N MET A 34 -26.44 8.44 -23.60
CA MET A 34 -27.35 9.09 -22.65
C MET A 34 -26.75 9.30 -21.25
N ASP A 35 -25.54 8.79 -21.03
CA ASP A 35 -24.78 8.84 -19.78
C ASP A 35 -23.41 9.55 -20.00
N PRO A 36 -22.67 9.93 -18.94
CA PRO A 36 -21.40 10.66 -19.07
C PRO A 36 -20.32 9.93 -19.87
N GLU A 37 -20.33 8.59 -19.84
CA GLU A 37 -19.37 7.74 -20.54
C GLU A 37 -20.10 6.74 -21.44
N PHE A 38 -19.50 6.45 -22.61
CA PHE A 38 -20.05 5.52 -23.62
C PHE A 38 -19.82 4.05 -23.27
N GLU A 39 -19.01 3.77 -22.25
CA GLU A 39 -18.68 2.43 -21.77
C GLU A 39 -19.00 2.30 -20.27
N PRO A 40 -19.21 1.08 -19.74
CA PRO A 40 -19.37 0.87 -18.31
C PRO A 40 -18.16 1.38 -17.51
N GLU A 41 -18.42 2.31 -16.58
CA GLU A 41 -17.40 2.95 -15.75
C GLU A 41 -16.83 2.06 -14.63
N ILE A 42 -17.52 0.95 -14.32
CA ILE A 42 -17.07 -0.04 -13.33
C ILE A 42 -16.43 -1.19 -14.11
N PRO A 43 -15.09 -1.33 -14.12
CA PRO A 43 -14.42 -2.45 -14.78
C PRO A 43 -14.55 -3.73 -13.95
N ARG A 44 -14.36 -4.89 -14.59
CA ARG A 44 -14.22 -6.15 -13.86
C ARG A 44 -13.00 -6.05 -12.95
N ALA A 45 -13.18 -6.35 -11.67
CA ALA A 45 -12.08 -6.41 -10.75
C ALA A 45 -11.10 -7.50 -11.21
N GLY A 46 -9.87 -7.09 -11.54
CA GLY A 46 -8.78 -8.02 -11.74
C GLY A 46 -8.43 -8.75 -10.44
N ASP A 47 -7.57 -9.74 -10.55
CA ASP A 47 -6.89 -10.32 -9.39
C ASP A 47 -6.10 -9.27 -8.60
N LEU A 48 -5.64 -9.62 -7.39
CA LEU A 48 -4.84 -8.74 -6.54
C LEU A 48 -3.69 -8.09 -7.33
N ALA A 49 -2.96 -8.92 -8.07
CA ALA A 49 -1.84 -8.52 -8.90
C ALA A 49 -2.20 -7.40 -9.89
N SER A 50 -3.30 -7.54 -10.63
CA SER A 50 -3.77 -6.52 -11.58
C SER A 50 -4.19 -5.25 -10.87
N ARG A 51 -4.89 -5.36 -9.73
CA ARG A 51 -5.31 -4.18 -8.96
C ARG A 51 -4.12 -3.38 -8.46
N VAL A 52 -3.08 -4.05 -7.93
CA VAL A 52 -1.86 -3.39 -7.46
C VAL A 52 -1.15 -2.69 -8.61
N GLU A 53 -0.96 -3.35 -9.76
CA GLU A 53 -0.28 -2.75 -10.91
C GLU A 53 -1.06 -1.55 -11.46
N GLN A 54 -2.39 -1.65 -11.56
CA GLN A 54 -3.23 -0.55 -12.03
C GLN A 54 -3.26 0.63 -11.03
N LEU A 55 -3.28 0.34 -9.73
CA LEU A 55 -3.42 1.34 -8.69
C LEU A 55 -2.12 2.13 -8.50
N VAL A 56 -0.99 1.45 -8.38
CA VAL A 56 0.30 2.08 -8.01
C VAL A 56 1.46 1.63 -8.88
N GLY A 57 1.31 0.61 -9.72
CA GLY A 57 2.41 0.03 -10.47
C GLY A 57 3.45 -0.63 -9.55
N PRO A 58 4.73 -0.75 -9.98
CA PRO A 58 5.24 -0.37 -11.29
C PRO A 58 4.80 -1.36 -12.38
N LYS A 59 4.99 -0.99 -13.65
CA LYS A 59 4.64 -1.86 -14.79
C LYS A 59 5.38 -3.22 -14.69
N GLY A 60 4.64 -4.31 -14.90
CA GLY A 60 5.15 -5.69 -14.80
C GLY A 60 5.12 -6.27 -13.37
N VAL A 61 4.67 -5.50 -12.37
CA VAL A 61 4.58 -6.02 -11.00
C VAL A 61 3.52 -7.10 -10.84
N ALA A 62 2.43 -7.09 -11.63
CA ALA A 62 1.39 -8.11 -11.52
C ALA A 62 1.93 -9.52 -11.81
N GLU A 63 2.81 -9.65 -12.80
CA GLU A 63 3.44 -10.95 -13.13
C GLU A 63 4.31 -11.45 -11.97
N ALA A 64 5.09 -10.56 -11.35
CA ALA A 64 5.91 -10.91 -10.20
C ALA A 64 5.06 -11.28 -8.97
N ILE A 65 3.95 -10.59 -8.74
CA ILE A 65 3.01 -10.94 -7.66
C ILE A 65 2.47 -12.36 -7.88
N ARG A 66 1.94 -12.66 -9.07
CA ARG A 66 1.42 -13.99 -9.41
C ARG A 66 2.48 -15.08 -9.27
N GLU A 67 3.72 -14.79 -9.68
CA GLU A 67 4.85 -15.73 -9.55
C GLU A 67 5.12 -16.09 -8.08
N MET A 68 5.06 -15.10 -7.19
CA MET A 68 5.30 -15.29 -5.75
C MET A 68 4.10 -15.92 -5.03
N GLU A 69 2.87 -15.55 -5.40
CA GLU A 69 1.65 -16.21 -4.92
C GLU A 69 1.65 -17.70 -5.31
N GLY A 70 2.09 -18.04 -6.52
CA GLY A 70 2.27 -19.43 -6.97
C GLY A 70 3.28 -20.24 -6.15
N LYS A 71 4.12 -19.58 -5.35
CA LYS A 71 5.06 -20.20 -4.40
C LYS A 71 4.47 -20.32 -2.99
N ASN A 72 3.17 -20.01 -2.80
CA ASN A 72 2.47 -19.99 -1.52
C ASN A 72 3.11 -19.04 -0.49
N MET A 73 3.60 -17.89 -0.96
CA MET A 73 4.13 -16.86 -0.08
C MET A 73 2.98 -16.11 0.60
N GLU A 74 3.08 -15.92 1.91
CA GLU A 74 2.10 -15.14 2.66
C GLU A 74 2.11 -13.67 2.22
N ARG A 75 1.00 -12.97 2.40
CA ARG A 75 0.80 -11.62 1.84
C ARG A 75 1.81 -10.60 2.33
N GLU A 76 2.13 -10.65 3.62
CA GLU A 76 3.10 -9.75 4.26
C GLU A 76 4.51 -10.01 3.73
N GLU A 77 4.87 -11.28 3.55
CA GLU A 77 6.15 -11.69 2.97
C GLU A 77 6.24 -11.29 1.50
N LEU A 78 5.15 -11.48 0.75
CA LEU A 78 5.00 -11.06 -0.64
C LEU A 78 5.21 -9.54 -0.78
N ALA A 79 4.61 -8.74 0.08
CA ALA A 79 4.76 -7.28 0.06
C ALA A 79 6.22 -6.85 0.26
N ILE A 80 6.92 -7.45 1.23
CA ILE A 80 8.34 -7.19 1.48
C ILE A 80 9.19 -7.66 0.29
N LYS A 81 8.87 -8.82 -0.29
CA LYS A 81 9.63 -9.37 -1.41
C LYS A 81 9.47 -8.54 -2.69
N ILE A 82 8.28 -8.03 -2.96
CA ILE A 82 8.04 -7.13 -4.08
C ILE A 82 8.72 -5.77 -3.85
N ALA A 83 8.67 -5.23 -2.62
CA ALA A 83 9.43 -4.03 -2.27
C ALA A 83 10.93 -4.22 -2.52
N GLU A 84 11.49 -5.37 -2.13
CA GLU A 84 12.88 -5.72 -2.42
C GLU A 84 13.18 -5.69 -3.92
N MET A 85 12.35 -6.35 -4.74
CA MET A 85 12.54 -6.40 -6.19
C MET A 85 12.48 -5.02 -6.85
N ILE A 86 11.68 -4.09 -6.31
CA ILE A 86 11.62 -2.70 -6.77
C ILE A 86 12.93 -2.00 -6.47
N ILE A 87 13.45 -2.11 -5.24
CA ILE A 87 14.73 -1.50 -4.84
C ILE A 87 15.90 -2.09 -5.63
N ASP A 88 15.88 -3.40 -5.89
CA ASP A 88 16.91 -4.09 -6.69
C ASP A 88 16.81 -3.77 -8.21
N GLY A 89 15.78 -3.02 -8.63
CA GLY A 89 15.63 -2.52 -10.00
C GLY A 89 15.01 -3.50 -10.99
N ARG A 90 14.32 -4.56 -10.53
CA ARG A 90 13.67 -5.58 -11.39
C ARG A 90 12.66 -4.97 -12.37
N PHE A 91 12.01 -3.88 -11.99
CA PHE A 91 10.95 -3.21 -12.76
C PHE A 91 11.42 -1.91 -13.45
N GLY A 92 12.73 -1.76 -13.60
CA GLY A 92 13.36 -0.52 -14.06
C GLY A 92 14.18 0.14 -12.95
N ARG A 93 15.11 1.01 -13.37
CA ARG A 93 15.94 1.78 -12.44
C ARG A 93 15.25 3.11 -12.11
N PHE A 94 15.11 3.37 -10.83
CA PHE A 94 14.65 4.63 -10.28
C PHE A 94 15.80 5.28 -9.49
N ASP A 95 15.71 6.58 -9.27
CA ASP A 95 16.45 7.25 -8.20
C ASP A 95 16.02 6.70 -6.83
N GLU A 96 16.87 6.80 -5.81
CA GLU A 96 16.67 6.15 -4.51
C GLU A 96 15.36 6.56 -3.83
N GLU A 97 15.01 7.86 -3.87
CA GLU A 97 13.76 8.38 -3.29
C GLU A 97 12.53 7.79 -4.00
N ARG A 98 12.53 7.84 -5.35
CA ARG A 98 11.44 7.27 -6.14
C ARG A 98 11.34 5.75 -6.03
N ALA A 99 12.47 5.05 -5.91
CA ALA A 99 12.51 3.61 -5.66
C ALA A 99 11.85 3.30 -4.30
N ALA A 100 12.22 4.06 -3.26
CA ALA A 100 11.64 3.91 -1.93
C ALA A 100 10.14 4.21 -1.91
N GLU A 101 9.71 5.28 -2.57
CA GLU A 101 8.30 5.62 -2.70
C GLU A 101 7.51 4.53 -3.42
N GLN A 102 8.00 4.09 -4.58
CA GLN A 102 7.37 3.02 -5.36
C GLN A 102 7.28 1.73 -4.55
N ALA A 103 8.34 1.35 -3.84
CA ALA A 103 8.37 0.16 -3.01
C ALA A 103 7.32 0.22 -1.89
N LEU A 104 7.24 1.35 -1.18
CA LEU A 104 6.28 1.58 -0.09
C LEU A 104 4.84 1.55 -0.58
N ARG A 105 4.53 2.27 -1.67
CA ARG A 105 3.18 2.31 -2.25
C ARG A 105 2.74 0.92 -2.73
N THR A 106 3.61 0.22 -3.44
CA THR A 106 3.32 -1.13 -3.97
C THR A 106 3.09 -2.14 -2.84
N ALA A 107 3.97 -2.14 -1.82
CA ALA A 107 3.84 -3.05 -0.70
C ALA A 107 2.57 -2.77 0.14
N LEU A 108 2.25 -1.49 0.37
CA LEU A 108 1.01 -1.11 1.05
C LEU A 108 -0.23 -1.51 0.24
N ALA A 109 -0.19 -1.42 -1.09
CA ALA A 109 -1.27 -1.88 -1.96
C ALA A 109 -1.45 -3.40 -1.88
N ILE A 110 -0.37 -4.19 -1.81
CA ILE A 110 -0.44 -5.64 -1.63
C ILE A 110 -1.09 -5.99 -0.29
N ILE A 111 -0.63 -5.37 0.81
CA ILE A 111 -1.16 -5.61 2.16
C ILE A 111 -2.65 -5.31 2.23
N THR A 112 -3.07 -4.20 1.62
CA THR A 112 -4.45 -3.71 1.62
C THR A 112 -5.28 -4.24 0.45
N GLU A 113 -4.81 -5.29 -0.22
CA GLU A 113 -5.47 -5.98 -1.34
C GLU A 113 -5.83 -5.10 -2.55
N GLY A 114 -5.25 -3.90 -2.63
CA GLY A 114 -5.56 -2.89 -3.63
C GLY A 114 -7.00 -2.37 -3.55
N VAL A 115 -7.65 -2.46 -2.38
CA VAL A 115 -9.06 -2.04 -2.21
C VAL A 115 -9.24 -0.70 -1.50
N VAL A 116 -8.15 -0.12 -0.96
CA VAL A 116 -8.18 1.17 -0.26
C VAL A 116 -7.33 2.21 -0.96
N VAL A 117 -7.64 3.49 -0.74
CA VAL A 117 -6.92 4.64 -1.34
C VAL A 117 -5.58 4.96 -0.68
N ALA A 118 -5.28 4.37 0.47
CA ALA A 118 -4.08 4.69 1.25
C ALA A 118 -2.73 4.55 0.51
N PRO A 119 -2.53 3.58 -0.40
CA PRO A 119 -1.32 3.53 -1.23
C PRO A 119 -1.14 4.76 -2.15
N LEU A 120 -2.24 5.43 -2.52
CA LEU A 120 -2.22 6.62 -3.37
C LEU A 120 -2.18 7.91 -2.54
N GLU A 121 -3.09 8.05 -1.59
CA GLU A 121 -3.30 9.31 -0.88
C GLU A 121 -2.76 9.30 0.55
N GLY A 122 -2.50 8.12 1.11
CA GLY A 122 -2.02 7.97 2.48
C GLY A 122 -0.53 8.27 2.62
N ILE A 123 0.27 7.96 1.60
CA ILE A 123 1.70 8.33 1.51
C ILE A 123 1.82 9.51 0.55
N THR A 124 2.14 10.70 1.07
CA THR A 124 2.23 11.91 0.25
C THR A 124 3.62 12.11 -0.33
N LYS A 125 4.66 11.75 0.42
CA LYS A 125 6.05 11.95 0.01
C LYS A 125 6.98 10.99 0.72
N VAL A 126 7.99 10.52 0.01
CA VAL A 126 9.11 9.78 0.60
C VAL A 126 10.40 10.49 0.21
N GLU A 127 11.22 10.83 1.20
CA GLU A 127 12.44 11.64 1.03
C GLU A 127 13.62 11.04 1.78
N ILE A 128 14.83 11.29 1.29
CA ILE A 128 16.08 11.00 1.98
C ILE A 128 16.60 12.30 2.60
N LYS A 129 16.52 12.39 3.92
CA LYS A 129 16.91 13.57 4.70
C LYS A 129 18.20 13.31 5.47
N LYS A 130 18.79 14.36 6.06
CA LYS A 130 20.03 14.25 6.85
C LYS A 130 19.80 14.47 8.33
N ASN A 131 20.38 13.60 9.14
CA ASN A 131 20.52 13.78 10.58
C ASN A 131 21.52 14.90 10.89
N LYS A 132 21.55 15.35 12.16
CA LYS A 132 22.52 16.36 12.63
C LYS A 132 23.99 15.95 12.47
N ASP A 133 24.27 14.65 12.49
CA ASP A 133 25.62 14.10 12.27
C ASP A 133 25.99 13.93 10.78
N GLY A 134 25.11 14.37 9.87
CA GLY A 134 25.32 14.28 8.43
C GLY A 134 24.90 12.96 7.79
N THR A 135 24.50 11.95 8.57
CA THR A 135 24.02 10.66 8.03
C THR A 135 22.65 10.81 7.37
N SER A 136 22.42 10.08 6.27
CA SER A 136 21.13 10.09 5.57
C SER A 136 20.14 9.09 6.17
N TYR A 137 18.87 9.45 6.25
CA TYR A 137 17.77 8.61 6.74
C TYR A 137 16.53 8.76 5.84
N LEU A 138 15.64 7.77 5.86
CA LEU A 138 14.38 7.79 5.10
C LEU A 138 13.27 8.49 5.90
N SER A 139 12.56 9.41 5.26
CA SER A 139 11.44 10.15 5.82
C SER A 139 10.17 9.86 5.02
N ILE A 140 9.13 9.37 5.69
CA ILE A 140 7.82 9.07 5.07
C ILE A 140 6.81 10.09 5.59
N SER A 141 6.17 10.81 4.67
CA SER A 141 5.11 11.76 4.98
C SER A 141 3.76 11.09 4.76
N PHE A 142 2.96 11.02 5.82
CA PHE A 142 1.61 10.47 5.77
C PHE A 142 0.56 11.58 5.71
N ALA A 143 -0.55 11.32 5.02
CA ALA A 143 -1.76 12.13 5.09
C ALA A 143 -2.93 11.33 5.67
N SER A 144 -3.99 12.04 6.06
CA SER A 144 -5.16 11.48 6.73
C SER A 144 -5.79 10.24 6.07
N PRO A 145 -5.80 10.08 4.72
CA PRO A 145 -6.30 8.86 4.08
C PRO A 145 -5.61 7.57 4.53
N ILE A 146 -4.42 7.63 5.14
CA ILE A 146 -3.76 6.47 5.75
C ILE A 146 -4.63 5.78 6.80
N ARG A 147 -5.53 6.52 7.48
CA ARG A 147 -6.47 5.96 8.46
C ARG A 147 -7.42 4.94 7.85
N ALA A 148 -7.75 5.06 6.56
CA ALA A 148 -8.62 4.12 5.85
C ALA A 148 -7.97 2.74 5.64
N ALA A 149 -6.64 2.65 5.70
CA ALA A 149 -5.93 1.36 5.65
C ALA A 149 -6.03 0.57 6.96
N GLY A 150 -6.40 1.23 8.07
CA GLY A 150 -6.37 0.66 9.41
C GLY A 150 -4.97 0.61 10.04
N GLY A 151 -4.94 0.32 11.35
CA GLY A 151 -3.70 0.33 12.14
C GLY A 151 -2.67 -0.71 11.68
N THR A 152 -3.10 -1.88 11.23
CA THR A 152 -2.20 -2.96 10.76
C THR A 152 -1.41 -2.54 9.53
N ALA A 153 -2.09 -2.00 8.51
CA ALA A 153 -1.43 -1.56 7.28
C ALA A 153 -0.54 -0.34 7.53
N ALA A 154 -0.97 0.59 8.40
CA ALA A 154 -0.13 1.70 8.83
C ALA A 154 1.15 1.22 9.53
N ALA A 155 1.05 0.27 10.47
CA ALA A 155 2.22 -0.31 11.15
C ALA A 155 3.16 -1.03 10.18
N LEU A 156 2.62 -1.82 9.25
CA LEU A 156 3.41 -2.50 8.23
C LEU A 156 4.10 -1.52 7.27
N SER A 157 3.50 -0.35 7.00
CA SER A 157 4.16 0.68 6.19
C SER A 157 5.44 1.22 6.86
N VAL A 158 5.46 1.33 8.19
CA VAL A 158 6.66 1.70 8.96
C VAL A 158 7.71 0.58 8.90
N LEU A 159 7.30 -0.67 9.04
CA LEU A 159 8.19 -1.84 8.92
C LEU A 159 8.84 -1.92 7.53
N ILE A 160 8.05 -1.74 6.46
CA ILE A 160 8.55 -1.72 5.08
C ILE A 160 9.49 -0.53 4.87
N GLY A 161 9.18 0.64 5.45
CA GLY A 161 10.07 1.80 5.43
C GLY A 161 11.44 1.48 6.02
N ASP A 162 11.47 0.79 7.16
CA ASP A 162 12.71 0.33 7.79
C ASP A 162 13.46 -0.72 6.95
N PHE A 163 12.73 -1.61 6.29
CA PHE A 163 13.33 -2.56 5.35
C PHE A 163 13.98 -1.85 4.15
N VAL A 164 13.23 -0.95 3.50
CA VAL A 164 13.67 -0.17 2.33
C VAL A 164 14.90 0.68 2.66
N ARG A 165 14.87 1.40 3.78
CA ARG A 165 16.01 2.26 4.16
C ARG A 165 17.27 1.46 4.44
N ARG A 166 17.17 0.24 4.97
CA ARG A 166 18.32 -0.68 5.14
C ARG A 166 18.87 -1.16 3.79
N LYS A 167 18.00 -1.52 2.84
CA LYS A 167 18.41 -1.93 1.48
C LYS A 167 19.09 -0.79 0.72
N LEU A 168 18.69 0.45 0.98
CA LEU A 168 19.33 1.67 0.45
C LEU A 168 20.55 2.14 1.27
N PHE A 169 21.00 1.35 2.26
CA PHE A 169 22.15 1.69 3.13
C PHE A 169 22.01 3.02 3.89
N LEU A 170 20.77 3.41 4.19
CA LEU A 170 20.45 4.61 4.97
C LEU A 170 20.50 4.32 6.47
N SER A 171 20.93 5.32 7.24
CA SER A 171 20.93 5.29 8.70
C SER A 171 19.50 5.33 9.26
N HIS A 172 19.38 5.04 10.55
CA HIS A 172 18.14 5.30 11.27
C HIS A 172 17.99 6.81 11.51
N TYR A 173 16.75 7.25 11.71
CA TYR A 173 16.46 8.61 12.11
C TYR A 173 16.98 8.86 13.53
N LYS A 174 17.64 9.99 13.76
CA LYS A 174 18.20 10.38 15.06
C LYS A 174 17.50 11.64 15.56
N PRO A 175 16.36 11.52 16.25
CA PRO A 175 15.61 12.67 16.72
C PRO A 175 16.38 13.44 17.78
N THR A 176 16.10 14.73 17.85
CA THR A 176 16.50 15.60 18.96
C THR A 176 15.48 15.52 20.09
N PRO A 177 15.85 15.88 21.34
CA PRO A 177 14.90 15.97 22.45
C PRO A 177 13.66 16.81 22.11
N ASP A 178 13.84 17.96 21.47
CA ASP A 178 12.74 18.84 21.06
C ASP A 178 11.81 18.17 20.05
N GLN A 179 12.34 17.37 19.12
CA GLN A 179 11.52 16.62 18.18
C GLN A 179 10.72 15.51 18.88
N ILE A 180 11.31 14.82 19.86
CA ILE A 180 10.63 13.80 20.65
C ILE A 180 9.45 14.41 21.41
N GLU A 181 9.70 15.50 22.15
CA GLU A 181 8.65 16.15 22.94
C GLU A 181 7.58 16.78 22.05
N ARG A 182 7.94 17.28 20.85
CA ARG A 182 6.96 17.72 19.85
C ARG A 182 6.01 16.59 19.44
N PHE A 183 6.50 15.35 19.24
CA PHE A 183 5.61 14.22 18.94
C PHE A 183 4.66 13.91 20.10
N VAL A 184 5.12 14.00 21.35
CA VAL A 184 4.27 13.83 22.54
C VAL A 184 3.16 14.88 22.56
N GLU A 185 3.51 16.15 22.35
CA GLU A 185 2.56 17.26 22.31
C GLU A 185 1.57 17.12 21.13
N GLU A 186 2.04 16.76 19.94
CA GLU A 186 1.18 16.60 18.76
C GLU A 186 0.14 15.50 18.95
N VAL A 187 0.52 14.36 19.53
CA VAL A 187 -0.42 13.27 19.83
C VAL A 187 -1.45 13.70 20.86
N GLU A 188 -1.03 14.43 21.91
CA GLU A 188 -1.95 14.94 22.92
C GLU A 188 -2.95 15.97 22.36
N ILE A 189 -2.47 16.93 21.56
CA ILE A 189 -3.32 17.92 20.90
C ILE A 189 -4.25 17.25 19.90
N TYR A 190 -3.75 16.33 19.07
CA TYR A 190 -4.57 15.64 18.08
C TYR A 190 -5.71 14.84 18.73
N GLY A 191 -5.37 14.08 19.78
CA GLY A 191 -6.34 13.28 20.54
C GLY A 191 -7.40 14.09 21.28
N THR A 192 -7.11 15.35 21.61
CA THR A 192 -8.04 16.24 22.34
C THR A 192 -8.85 17.17 21.42
N ALA A 193 -8.24 17.71 20.36
CA ALA A 193 -8.82 18.78 19.55
C ALA A 193 -9.28 18.36 18.14
N VAL A 194 -8.81 17.21 17.62
CA VAL A 194 -9.06 16.82 16.22
C VAL A 194 -9.87 15.54 16.11
N ALA A 195 -9.36 14.43 16.63
CA ALA A 195 -10.04 13.14 16.54
C ALA A 195 -9.62 12.21 17.67
N HIS A 196 -10.58 11.46 18.19
CA HIS A 196 -10.30 10.47 19.21
C HIS A 196 -9.55 9.28 18.59
N GLU A 197 -8.46 8.89 19.22
CA GLU A 197 -7.66 7.74 18.84
C GLU A 197 -8.34 6.45 19.30
N GLN A 198 -8.15 5.35 18.55
CA GLN A 198 -8.63 4.02 18.97
C GLN A 198 -7.87 3.53 20.21
N TYR A 199 -6.63 3.98 20.37
CA TYR A 199 -5.78 3.74 21.52
C TYR A 199 -5.01 5.03 21.82
N LYS A 200 -5.11 5.54 23.05
CA LYS A 200 -4.33 6.70 23.51
C LYS A 200 -3.07 6.22 24.21
N PRO A 201 -1.89 6.31 23.58
CA PRO A 201 -0.64 5.90 24.21
C PRO A 201 -0.26 6.84 25.37
N PRO A 202 0.32 6.32 26.46
CA PRO A 202 1.05 7.14 27.43
C PRO A 202 2.22 7.87 26.77
N ALA A 203 2.59 9.05 27.27
CA ALA A 203 3.71 9.85 26.75
C ALA A 203 5.03 9.04 26.67
N GLU A 204 5.31 8.19 27.67
CA GLU A 204 6.49 7.31 27.69
C GLU A 204 6.54 6.35 26.50
N HIS A 205 5.39 5.84 26.04
CA HIS A 205 5.35 4.94 24.88
C HIS A 205 5.62 5.70 23.59
N ILE A 206 5.20 6.96 23.49
CA ILE A 206 5.50 7.83 22.36
C ILE A 206 7.00 8.11 22.32
N ARG A 207 7.61 8.47 23.45
CA ARG A 207 9.07 8.69 23.56
C ARG A 207 9.84 7.45 23.12
N LEU A 208 9.44 6.27 23.60
CA LEU A 208 10.05 4.99 23.23
C LEU A 208 9.91 4.69 21.73
N ALA A 209 8.78 5.02 21.11
CA ALA A 209 8.56 4.74 19.70
C ALA A 209 9.38 5.65 18.75
N ILE A 210 9.77 6.85 19.22
CA ILE A 210 10.52 7.83 18.41
C ILE A 210 12.04 7.66 18.57
N GLN A 211 12.52 7.13 19.70
CA GLN A 211 13.93 6.89 20.00
C GLN A 211 14.55 5.77 19.16
#